data_AF-A0AAJ0L912-F1
#
_entry.id   AF-A0AAJ0L912-F1
#
_cell.length_a   1.000
_cell.length_b   1.000
_cell.length_c   1.000
_cell.angle_alpha   90.00
_cell.angle_beta   90.00
_cell.angle_gamma   90.00
#
_symmetry.space_group_name_H-M   'P 1'
#
loop_
_entity.id
_entity.type
_entity.pdbx_description
1 polymer ?
#
loop_
_entity_poly.entity_id
_entity_poly.type
_entity_poly.pdbx_seq_one_letter_code
_entity_poly.pdbx_strand_id
1 'polypeptide(L)'
;MTDPWTYRFFPAELFFFLIGSLVQQLGSKRYQAMFSPIYDIGVTAVLTGLVVSYALIPSHELLKSAALMGCFAIALPALFRFQHGRKWDIVIGNLSYPIYINHILIITIMHAAGMRPGGILFAVIAAVLSIIIALAMNSFVGGPVDNWRKHLRRRSAPVVALSL
;
A
#
# COMPACT_ATOMS: atom_id res chain seq x y z
N MET A 1 -14.95 -8.63 -24.61
CA MET A 1 -14.78 -8.04 -23.28
C MET A 1 -13.36 -8.32 -22.83
N THR A 2 -12.41 -7.48 -23.23
CA THR A 2 -11.02 -7.54 -22.77
C THR A 2 -11.00 -6.99 -21.34
N ASP A 3 -10.74 -7.85 -20.37
CA ASP A 3 -10.61 -7.42 -18.98
C ASP A 3 -9.40 -6.47 -18.85
N PRO A 4 -9.60 -5.20 -18.45
CA PRO A 4 -8.51 -4.22 -18.34
C PRO A 4 -7.56 -4.48 -17.16
N TRP A 5 -7.93 -5.36 -16.23
CA TRP A 5 -7.30 -5.49 -14.92
C TRP A 5 -6.22 -6.56 -14.89
N THR A 6 -6.38 -7.71 -15.55
CA THR A 6 -5.49 -8.85 -15.30
C THR A 6 -4.04 -8.66 -15.77
N TYR A 7 -3.80 -7.91 -16.86
CA TYR A 7 -2.47 -7.82 -17.48
C TYR A 7 -1.63 -6.63 -17.03
N ARG A 8 -2.22 -5.65 -16.34
CA ARG A 8 -1.54 -4.38 -15.98
C ARG A 8 -0.93 -4.41 -14.58
N PHE A 9 -1.53 -5.17 -13.67
CA PHE A 9 -1.12 -5.19 -12.28
C PHE A 9 0.17 -6.01 -12.09
N PHE A 10 0.23 -7.24 -12.60
CA PHE A 10 1.35 -8.14 -12.27
C PHE A 10 2.74 -7.67 -12.73
N PRO A 11 2.98 -7.21 -13.98
CA PRO A 11 4.33 -6.82 -14.41
C PRO A 11 4.83 -5.56 -13.71
N ALA A 12 3.95 -4.58 -13.51
CA ALA A 12 4.29 -3.33 -12.83
C ALA A 12 4.52 -3.55 -11.33
N GLU A 13 3.65 -4.31 -10.67
CA GLU A 13 3.81 -4.70 -9.26
C GLU A 13 5.10 -5.48 -9.04
N LEU A 14 5.39 -6.47 -9.89
CA LEU A 14 6.62 -7.24 -9.82
C LEU A 14 7.85 -6.36 -10.02
N PHE A 15 7.82 -5.44 -10.99
CA PHE A 15 8.90 -4.49 -11.22
C PHE A 15 9.18 -3.63 -9.98
N PHE A 16 8.15 -3.01 -9.39
CA PHE A 16 8.32 -2.21 -8.17
C PHE A 16 8.71 -3.05 -6.96
N PHE A 17 8.21 -4.28 -6.85
CA PHE A 17 8.61 -5.21 -5.80
C PHE A 17 10.10 -5.59 -5.90
N LEU A 18 10.58 -5.88 -7.11
CA LEU A 18 11.98 -6.21 -7.35
C LEU A 18 12.89 -5.00 -7.10
N ILE A 19 12.56 -3.82 -7.64
CA ILE A 19 13.33 -2.60 -7.35
C ILE A 19 13.30 -2.28 -5.86
N GLY A 20 12.14 -2.37 -5.23
CA GLY A 20 11.99 -2.14 -3.80
C GLY A 20 12.86 -3.08 -2.97
N SER A 21 12.86 -4.38 -3.28
CA SER A 21 13.70 -5.35 -2.58
C SER A 21 15.20 -5.11 -2.84
N LEU A 22 15.60 -4.75 -4.06
CA LEU A 22 16.98 -4.37 -4.38
C LEU A 22 17.43 -3.10 -3.63
N VAL A 23 16.60 -2.06 -3.60
CA VAL A 23 16.87 -0.81 -2.87
C VAL A 23 17.05 -1.09 -1.37
N GLN A 24 16.21 -1.94 -0.80
CA GLN A 24 16.29 -2.29 0.61
C GLN A 24 17.58 -3.07 0.95
N GLN A 25 18.00 -3.99 0.07
CA GLN A 25 19.20 -4.81 0.24
C GLN A 25 20.49 -4.02 0.03
N LEU A 26 20.55 -3.18 -1.01
CA LEU A 26 21.80 -2.55 -1.47
C LEU A 26 21.94 -1.08 -1.04
N GLY A 27 20.82 -0.37 -0.91
CA GLY A 27 20.80 1.10 -0.88
C GLY A 27 20.73 1.72 0.51
N SER A 28 20.23 0.99 1.51
CA SER A 28 19.84 1.59 2.81
C SER A 28 21.00 2.27 3.53
N LYS A 29 22.19 1.66 3.61
CA LYS A 29 23.36 2.25 4.31
C LYS A 29 24.03 3.38 3.53
N ARG A 30 24.22 3.21 2.21
CA ARG A 30 24.89 4.21 1.36
C ARG A 30 24.05 5.47 1.20
N TYR A 31 22.73 5.31 1.08
CA TYR A 31 21.79 6.42 1.01
C TYR A 31 21.72 7.20 2.33
N GLN A 32 21.66 6.50 3.48
CA GLN A 32 21.64 7.13 4.80
C GLN A 32 22.90 7.95 5.10
N ALA A 33 24.05 7.56 4.57
CA ALA A 33 25.30 8.31 4.70
C ALA A 33 25.34 9.58 3.82
N MET A 34 24.58 9.60 2.72
CA MET A 34 24.62 10.67 1.73
C MET A 34 23.54 11.74 1.95
N PHE A 35 22.37 11.35 2.47
CA PHE A 35 21.21 12.25 2.58
C PHE A 35 20.70 12.40 4.02
N SER A 36 20.30 13.61 4.37
CA SER A 36 19.72 13.94 5.68
C SER A 36 18.22 13.60 5.73
N PRO A 37 17.63 13.40 6.93
CA PRO A 37 16.21 13.06 7.05
C PRO A 37 15.24 14.11 6.48
N ILE A 38 15.63 15.38 6.38
CA ILE A 38 14.79 16.44 5.79
C ILE A 38 14.62 16.25 4.28
N TYR A 39 15.62 15.66 3.61
CA TYR A 39 15.54 15.31 2.20
C TYR A 39 14.44 14.27 1.97
N ASP A 40 14.36 13.25 2.85
CA ASP A 40 13.34 12.20 2.75
C ASP A 40 11.91 12.77 2.84
N ILE A 41 11.71 13.75 3.73
CA ILE A 41 10.44 14.47 3.88
C ILE A 41 10.12 15.26 2.61
N GLY A 42 11.10 16.00 2.08
CA GLY A 42 10.94 16.80 0.86
C GLY A 42 10.59 15.94 -0.35
N VAL A 43 11.31 14.84 -0.57
CA VAL A 43 11.03 13.88 -1.66
C VAL A 43 9.63 13.28 -1.50
N THR A 44 9.25 12.87 -0.29
CA THR A 44 7.92 12.30 -0.02
C THR A 44 6.81 13.33 -0.27
N ALA A 45 7.00 14.58 0.14
CA ALA A 45 6.03 15.65 -0.06
C ALA A 45 5.85 15.98 -1.55
N VAL A 46 6.97 16.10 -2.29
CA VAL A 46 6.95 16.32 -3.75
C VAL A 46 6.23 15.17 -4.46
N LEU A 47 6.59 13.93 -4.14
CA LEU A 47 5.97 12.77 -4.78
C LEU A 47 4.46 12.68 -4.46
N THR A 48 4.08 12.96 -3.21
CA THR A 48 2.66 13.01 -2.82
C THR A 48 1.93 14.11 -3.59
N GLY A 49 2.53 15.29 -3.72
CA GLY A 49 1.99 16.40 -4.52
C GLY A 49 1.81 16.02 -5.99
N LEU A 50 2.77 15.32 -6.58
CA LEU A 50 2.69 14.80 -7.95
C LEU A 50 1.55 13.78 -8.12
N VAL A 51 1.34 12.88 -7.15
CA VAL A 51 0.25 11.91 -7.19
C VAL A 51 -1.11 12.59 -7.08
N VAL A 52 -1.27 13.52 -6.14
CA VAL A 52 -2.54 14.26 -5.93
C VAL A 52 -2.88 15.14 -7.12
N SER A 53 -1.88 15.79 -7.71
CA SER A 53 -2.06 16.63 -8.90
C SER A 53 -2.09 15.85 -10.21
N TYR A 54 -1.92 14.52 -10.19
CA TYR A 54 -1.82 13.70 -11.40
C TYR A 54 -2.98 13.97 -12.36
N ALA A 55 -4.23 14.00 -11.88
CA ALA A 55 -5.40 14.25 -12.73
C ALA A 55 -5.40 15.63 -13.44
N LEU A 56 -4.68 16.61 -12.89
CA LEU A 56 -4.64 17.99 -13.42
C LEU A 56 -3.55 18.18 -14.48
N ILE A 57 -2.58 17.27 -14.60
CA ILE A 57 -1.47 17.40 -15.54
C ILE A 57 -1.95 17.07 -16.96
N PRO A 58 -1.99 18.04 -17.89
CA PRO A 58 -2.42 17.82 -19.26
C PRO A 58 -1.23 17.29 -20.07
N SER A 59 -1.11 15.97 -20.18
CA SER A 59 -0.06 15.32 -20.97
C SER A 59 -0.51 13.95 -21.47
N HIS A 60 0.22 13.37 -22.42
CA HIS A 60 -0.09 12.05 -22.96
C HIS A 60 -0.02 10.98 -21.87
N GLU A 61 -1.10 10.23 -21.68
CA GLU A 61 -1.28 9.27 -20.56
C GLU A 61 -0.10 8.31 -20.39
N LEU A 62 0.43 7.75 -21.49
CA LEU A 62 1.57 6.82 -21.42
C LEU A 62 2.85 7.48 -20.88
N LEU A 63 3.14 8.70 -21.34
CA LEU A 63 4.35 9.42 -20.93
C LEU A 63 4.24 9.86 -19.47
N LYS A 64 3.05 10.33 -19.11
CA LYS A 64 2.69 10.75 -17.76
C LYS A 64 2.78 9.61 -16.74
N SER A 65 2.21 8.45 -17.06
CA SER A 65 2.30 7.26 -16.20
C SER A 65 3.73 6.74 -16.11
N ALA A 66 4.46 6.67 -17.23
CA ALA A 66 5.85 6.21 -17.23
C ALA A 66 6.77 7.14 -16.42
N ALA A 67 6.60 8.46 -16.57
CA ALA A 67 7.32 9.45 -15.78
C ALA A 67 7.04 9.30 -14.28
N LEU A 68 5.76 9.18 -13.90
CA LEU A 68 5.39 8.98 -12.49
C LEU A 68 5.99 7.68 -11.93
N MET A 69 5.95 6.59 -12.69
CA MET A 69 6.54 5.31 -12.30
C MET A 69 8.06 5.41 -12.12
N GLY A 70 8.74 6.12 -13.01
CA GLY A 70 10.18 6.41 -12.90
C GLY A 70 10.50 7.25 -11.66
N CYS A 71 9.73 8.32 -11.41
CA CYS A 71 9.86 9.13 -10.20
C CYS A 71 9.66 8.30 -8.93
N PHE A 72 8.68 7.40 -8.92
CA PHE A 72 8.42 6.50 -7.79
C PHE A 72 9.62 5.57 -7.56
N ALA A 73 10.13 4.93 -8.61
CA ALA A 73 11.28 4.02 -8.52
C ALA A 73 12.54 4.72 -7.95
N ILE A 74 12.81 5.96 -8.37
CA ILE A 74 13.94 6.76 -7.87
C ILE A 74 13.70 7.21 -6.42
N ALA A 75 12.46 7.50 -6.05
CA ALA A 75 12.09 7.96 -4.70
C ALA A 75 12.04 6.83 -3.65
N LEU A 76 12.00 5.56 -4.06
CA LEU A 76 11.89 4.40 -3.16
C LEU A 76 12.86 4.42 -1.95
N PRO A 77 14.17 4.74 -2.09
CA PRO A 77 15.08 4.79 -0.94
C PRO A 77 14.64 5.80 0.12
N ALA A 78 14.17 6.98 -0.32
CA ALA A 78 13.67 8.05 0.53
C ALA A 78 12.38 7.63 1.23
N LEU A 79 11.45 7.03 0.47
CA LEU A 79 10.16 6.57 0.96
C LEU A 79 10.32 5.50 2.03
N PHE A 80 11.16 4.48 1.80
CA PHE A 80 11.39 3.43 2.78
C PHE A 80 11.98 3.98 4.06
N ARG A 81 12.94 4.90 4.00
CA ARG A 81 13.49 5.53 5.21
C ARG A 81 12.47 6.40 5.92
N PHE A 82 11.64 7.14 5.18
CA PHE A 82 10.55 7.94 5.75
C PHE A 82 9.54 7.07 6.48
N GLN A 83 9.13 5.93 5.91
CA GLN A 83 8.13 5.02 6.47
C GLN A 83 8.70 4.11 7.57
N HIS A 84 10.02 3.86 7.57
CA HIS A 84 10.67 2.92 8.48
C HIS A 84 10.39 3.22 9.95
N GLY A 85 9.80 2.24 10.66
CA GLY A 85 9.51 2.32 12.09
C GLY A 85 8.30 3.15 12.48
N ARG A 86 7.54 3.70 11.53
CA ARG A 86 6.32 4.48 11.83
C ARG A 86 5.13 3.57 12.03
N LYS A 87 4.53 3.63 13.23
CA LYS A 87 3.35 2.82 13.59
C LYS A 87 2.16 3.05 12.65
N TRP A 88 1.97 4.29 12.18
CA TRP A 88 0.88 4.64 11.27
C TRP A 88 0.97 3.93 9.92
N ASP A 89 2.19 3.72 9.40
CA ASP A 89 2.40 3.02 8.13
C ASP A 89 1.95 1.54 8.24
N ILE A 90 2.28 0.91 9.36
CA ILE A 90 1.83 -0.46 9.67
C ILE A 90 0.30 -0.53 9.75
N VAL A 91 -0.33 0.45 10.41
CA VAL A 91 -1.79 0.49 10.53
C VAL A 91 -2.46 0.66 9.17
N ILE A 92 -1.97 1.58 8.33
CA ILE A 92 -2.48 1.80 6.98
C ILE A 92 -2.32 0.54 6.15
N GLY A 93 -1.13 -0.08 6.15
CA GLY A 93 -0.87 -1.33 5.43
C GLY A 93 -1.80 -2.48 5.85
N ASN A 94 -2.03 -2.65 7.15
CA ASN A 94 -2.95 -3.66 7.68
C ASN A 94 -4.41 -3.42 7.26
N LEU A 95 -4.82 -2.15 7.11
CA LEU A 95 -6.18 -1.79 6.69
C LEU A 95 -6.38 -1.90 5.17
N SER A 96 -5.32 -1.69 4.38
CA SER A 96 -5.38 -1.77 2.92
C SER A 96 -5.90 -3.12 2.42
N TYR A 97 -5.52 -4.23 3.09
CA TYR A 97 -5.95 -5.56 2.67
C TYR A 97 -7.46 -5.81 2.87
N PRO A 98 -8.05 -5.57 4.07
CA PRO A 98 -9.50 -5.64 4.23
C PRO A 98 -10.25 -4.70 3.29
N ILE A 99 -9.78 -3.46 3.07
CA ILE A 99 -10.39 -2.52 2.11
C ILE A 99 -10.40 -3.14 0.71
N TYR A 100 -9.27 -3.67 0.25
CA TYR A 100 -9.15 -4.32 -1.05
C TYR A 100 -10.14 -5.48 -1.23
N ILE A 101 -10.40 -6.27 -0.19
CA ILE A 101 -11.38 -7.36 -0.28
C ILE A 101 -12.82 -6.83 -0.34
N ASN A 102 -13.16 -5.85 0.49
CA ASN A 102 -14.55 -5.48 0.69
C ASN A 102 -15.07 -4.39 -0.26
N HIS A 103 -14.20 -3.55 -0.84
CA HIS A 103 -14.67 -2.38 -1.61
C HIS A 103 -15.49 -2.77 -2.85
N ILE A 104 -15.11 -3.83 -3.58
CA ILE A 104 -15.90 -4.32 -4.72
C ILE A 104 -17.28 -4.80 -4.26
N LEU A 105 -17.35 -5.55 -3.15
CA LEU A 105 -18.61 -6.03 -2.59
C LEU A 105 -19.55 -4.85 -2.27
N ILE A 106 -19.02 -3.79 -1.64
CA ILE A 106 -19.80 -2.59 -1.31
C ILE A 106 -20.28 -1.87 -2.56
N ILE A 107 -19.40 -1.68 -3.54
CA ILE A 107 -19.77 -1.06 -4.83
C ILE A 107 -20.89 -1.86 -5.50
N THR A 108 -20.81 -3.19 -5.51
CA THR A 108 -21.84 -4.08 -6.08
C THR A 108 -23.15 -3.99 -5.32
N ILE A 109 -23.13 -3.98 -3.98
CA ILE A 109 -24.34 -3.85 -3.15
C ILE A 109 -25.00 -2.49 -3.37
N MET A 110 -24.23 -1.40 -3.36
CA MET A 110 -24.75 -0.05 -3.61
C MET A 110 -25.39 0.05 -5.00
N HIS A 111 -24.76 -0.57 -6.01
CA HIS A 111 -25.32 -0.63 -7.35
C HIS A 111 -26.65 -1.41 -7.38
N ALA A 112 -26.70 -2.57 -6.72
CA ALA A 112 -27.92 -3.38 -6.61
C ALA A 112 -29.05 -2.67 -5.83
N ALA A 113 -28.69 -1.79 -4.88
CA ALA A 113 -29.62 -0.94 -4.14
C ALA A 113 -30.15 0.25 -4.96
N GLY A 114 -29.81 0.35 -6.25
CA GLY A 114 -30.29 1.39 -7.16
C GLY A 114 -29.48 2.69 -7.12
N MET A 115 -28.34 2.73 -6.43
CA MET A 115 -27.45 3.89 -6.47
C MET A 115 -26.73 3.93 -7.82
N ARG A 116 -26.81 5.08 -8.51
CA ARG A 116 -26.15 5.26 -9.81
C ARG A 116 -24.63 5.31 -9.64
N PRO A 117 -23.87 4.43 -10.30
CA PRO A 117 -22.41 4.48 -10.27
C PRO A 117 -21.90 5.72 -11.01
N GLY A 118 -20.78 6.27 -10.57
CA GLY A 118 -20.04 7.34 -11.28
C GLY A 118 -20.16 8.75 -10.68
N GLY A 119 -21.03 8.98 -9.69
CA GLY A 119 -21.08 10.26 -8.97
C GLY A 119 -20.02 10.38 -7.87
N ILE A 120 -19.54 11.60 -7.58
CA ILE A 120 -18.64 11.87 -6.45
C ILE A 120 -19.23 11.37 -5.13
N LEU A 121 -20.54 11.55 -4.94
CA LEU A 121 -21.26 11.08 -3.76
C LEU A 121 -21.24 9.56 -3.65
N PHE A 122 -21.41 8.84 -4.77
CA PHE A 122 -21.30 7.39 -4.82
C PHE A 122 -19.89 6.93 -4.42
N ALA A 123 -18.86 7.55 -4.99
CA ALA A 123 -17.46 7.22 -4.69
C ALA A 123 -17.10 7.47 -3.22
N VAL A 124 -17.54 8.60 -2.66
CA VAL A 124 -17.31 8.95 -1.26
C VAL A 124 -18.02 7.97 -0.33
N ILE A 125 -19.30 7.66 -0.57
CA ILE A 125 -20.05 6.71 0.25
C ILE A 125 -19.41 5.31 0.17
N ALA A 126 -19.08 4.84 -1.03
CA ALA A 126 -18.43 3.55 -1.22
C ALA A 126 -17.09 3.48 -0.46
N ALA A 127 -16.26 4.52 -0.55
CA ALA A 127 -14.98 4.58 0.15
C ALA A 127 -15.15 4.59 1.67
N VAL A 128 -16.06 5.42 2.20
CA VAL A 128 -16.34 5.52 3.64
C VAL A 128 -16.86 4.20 4.19
N LEU A 129 -17.83 3.57 3.52
CA LEU A 129 -18.35 2.26 3.91
C LEU A 129 -17.25 1.20 3.85
N SER A 130 -16.38 1.24 2.85
CA SER A 130 -15.26 0.28 2.72
C SER A 130 -14.27 0.37 3.87
N ILE A 131 -13.98 1.60 4.31
CA ILE A 131 -13.12 1.86 5.47
C ILE A 131 -13.79 1.38 6.76
N ILE A 132 -15.09 1.67 6.96
CA ILE A 132 -15.83 1.23 8.15
C ILE A 132 -15.85 -0.30 8.24
N ILE A 133 -16.18 -0.99 7.14
CA ILE A 133 -16.20 -2.46 7.10
C ILE A 133 -14.78 -3.01 7.29
N ALA A 134 -13.76 -2.40 6.69
CA ALA A 134 -12.38 -2.81 6.89
C ALA A 134 -11.93 -2.70 8.35
N LEU A 135 -12.30 -1.64 9.06
CA LEU A 135 -12.00 -1.46 10.49
C LEU A 135 -12.69 -2.53 11.34
N ALA A 136 -13.96 -2.85 11.02
CA ALA A 136 -14.67 -3.95 11.66
C ALA A 136 -13.97 -5.29 11.40
N MET A 137 -13.64 -5.62 10.14
CA MET A 137 -12.95 -6.85 9.79
C MET A 137 -11.58 -6.98 10.49
N ASN A 138 -10.80 -5.90 10.53
CA ASN A 138 -9.49 -5.91 11.17
C ASN A 138 -9.59 -6.15 12.70
N SER A 139 -10.60 -5.57 13.36
CA SER A 139 -10.81 -5.75 14.80
C SER A 139 -11.42 -7.11 15.16
N PHE A 140 -12.40 -7.60 14.38
CA PHE A 140 -13.09 -8.87 14.65
C PHE A 140 -12.38 -10.12 14.12
N VAL A 141 -11.59 -10.00 13.04
CA VAL A 141 -10.92 -11.14 12.41
C VAL A 141 -9.40 -11.02 12.53
N GLY A 142 -8.85 -9.88 12.11
CA GLY A 142 -7.39 -9.66 12.07
C GLY A 142 -6.73 -9.86 13.44
N GLY A 143 -7.20 -9.12 14.45
CA GLY A 143 -6.67 -9.21 15.82
C GLY A 143 -6.74 -10.62 16.43
N PRO A 144 -7.90 -11.29 16.41
CA PRO A 144 -8.02 -12.66 16.91
C PRO A 144 -7.16 -13.68 16.18
N VAL A 145 -7.08 -13.61 14.85
CA VAL A 145 -6.26 -14.52 14.03
C VAL A 145 -4.76 -14.31 14.31
N ASP A 146 -4.32 -13.06 14.41
CA ASP A 146 -2.93 -12.76 14.75
C ASP A 146 -2.56 -13.25 16.16
N ASN A 147 -3.49 -13.10 17.12
CA ASN A 147 -3.31 -13.65 18.45
C ASN A 147 -3.22 -15.17 18.39
N TRP A 148 -4.12 -15.85 17.68
CA TRP A 148 -4.07 -17.29 17.47
C TRP A 148 -2.72 -17.75 16.89
N ARG A 149 -2.24 -17.06 15.85
CA ARG A 149 -0.95 -17.36 15.21
C ARG A 149 0.23 -17.21 16.15
N LYS A 150 0.22 -16.20 17.04
CA LYS A 150 1.26 -16.01 18.07
C LYS A 150 1.27 -17.16 19.08
N HIS A 151 0.11 -17.70 19.44
CA HIS A 151 0.02 -18.87 20.34
C HIS A 151 0.58 -20.14 19.68
N LEU A 152 0.37 -20.32 18.38
CA LEU A 152 0.96 -21.46 17.64
C LEU A 152 2.49 -21.35 17.53
N ARG A 153 3.03 -20.16 17.20
CA ARG A 153 4.48 -19.96 17.12
C ARG A 153 5.22 -20.15 18.45
N ARG A 154 4.59 -19.82 19.59
CA ARG A 154 5.16 -20.10 20.92
C ARG A 154 5.28 -21.59 21.24
N ARG A 155 4.44 -22.44 20.64
CA ARG A 155 4.50 -23.90 20.82
C ARG A 155 5.55 -24.58 19.94
N SER A 156 6.04 -23.91 18.91
CA SER A 156 7.02 -24.44 17.95
C SER A 156 8.45 -23.94 18.17
N ALA A 157 8.72 -23.19 19.25
CA ALA A 157 10.10 -22.87 19.63
C ALA A 157 10.78 -24.17 20.13
N PRO A 158 11.81 -24.69 19.44
CA PRO A 158 12.49 -25.88 19.89
C PRO A 158 13.28 -25.57 21.16
N VAL A 159 13.23 -26.53 22.08
CA VAL A 159 14.10 -26.64 23.26
C VAL A 159 15.55 -26.80 22.77
N VAL A 160 16.23 -25.71 22.41
CA VAL A 160 17.67 -25.69 22.12
C VAL A 160 18.33 -24.58 22.93
N ALA A 161 18.10 -24.63 24.23
CA ALA A 161 18.85 -23.86 25.22
C ALA A 161 18.83 -24.65 26.52
N LEU A 162 19.47 -25.83 26.55
CA LEU A 162 19.89 -26.56 27.76
C LEU A 162 20.69 -27.81 27.35
N SER A 163 21.91 -27.62 26.83
CA SER A 163 23.01 -28.57 27.00
C SER A 163 24.30 -28.04 26.37
N LEU A 164 25.26 -27.72 27.26
CA LEU A 164 26.72 -27.62 27.07
C LEU A 164 27.26 -26.38 26.33
#